data_AF-A0A7Y4U6P0-F1
#
_entry.id   AF-A0A7Y4U6P0-F1
#
_cell.length_a   1.000
_cell.length_b   1.000
_cell.length_c   1.000
_cell.angle_alpha   90.00
_cell.angle_beta   90.00
_cell.angle_gamma   90.00
#
_symmetry.space_group_name_H-M   'P 1'
#
loop_
_entity.id
_entity.type
_entity.pdbx_description
1 polymer ?
#
loop_
_entity_poly.entity_id
_entity_poly.type
_entity_poly.pdbx_seq_one_letter_code
_entity_poly.pdbx_strand_id
1 'polypeptide(L)'
;TAIKPKADVSLLLAQIIMLDGRHAEAEQLLAEALQLDPHHGGVLIARGDLRARQGRQAEAVADYELARQLDPYRTTTVVRNRLAQLDRTRTTP
;
A
#
# COMPACT_ATOMS: atom_id res chain seq x y z
N THR A 1 21.25 19.64 -2.89
CA THR A 1 19.82 19.63 -3.28
C THR A 1 19.31 18.22 -3.08
N ALA A 2 18.40 17.97 -2.13
CA ALA A 2 17.88 16.62 -1.91
C ALA A 2 17.04 16.22 -3.13
N ILE A 3 17.45 15.16 -3.84
CA ILE A 3 16.64 14.58 -4.90
C ILE A 3 15.41 14.00 -4.21
N LYS A 4 14.26 14.65 -4.33
CA LYS A 4 12.99 14.07 -3.91
C LYS A 4 12.69 12.90 -4.86
N PRO A 5 12.64 11.64 -4.39
CA PRO A 5 12.32 10.52 -5.25
C PRO A 5 10.90 10.71 -5.81
N LYS A 6 10.67 10.34 -7.07
CA LYS A 6 9.29 10.25 -7.59
C LYS A 6 8.53 9.16 -6.83
N ALA A 7 7.20 9.22 -6.83
CA ALA A 7 6.34 8.26 -6.11
C ALA A 7 6.69 6.78 -6.42
N ASP A 8 7.03 6.46 -7.68
CA ASP A 8 7.48 5.13 -8.10
C ASP A 8 8.78 4.67 -7.39
N VAL A 9 9.74 5.57 -7.20
CA VAL A 9 11.02 5.24 -6.54
C VAL A 9 10.79 5.02 -5.05
N SER A 10 9.97 5.88 -4.43
CA SER A 10 9.57 5.71 -3.03
C SER A 10 8.78 4.42 -2.81
N LEU A 11 7.94 4.02 -3.78
CA LEU A 11 7.24 2.73 -3.77
C LEU A 11 8.21 1.55 -3.75
N LEU A 12 9.17 1.52 -4.70
CA LEU A 12 10.16 0.43 -4.77
C LEU A 12 11.01 0.35 -3.50
N LEU A 13 11.45 1.50 -2.98
CA LEU A 13 12.22 1.56 -1.75
C LEU A 13 11.41 1.08 -0.54
N ALA A 14 10.16 1.53 -0.42
CA ALA A 14 9.27 1.10 0.65
C ALA A 14 9.05 -0.41 0.61
N GLN A 15 8.87 -1.02 -0.57
CA GLN A 15 8.73 -2.47 -0.70
C GLN A 15 9.98 -3.23 -0.21
N ILE A 16 11.18 -2.74 -0.52
CA ILE A 16 12.44 -3.33 -0.03
C ILE A 16 12.52 -3.22 1.49
N ILE A 17 12.24 -2.05 2.04
CA ILE A 17 12.27 -1.79 3.49
C ILE A 17 11.21 -2.60 4.25
N MET A 18 10.05 -2.85 3.63
CA MET A 18 9.04 -3.76 4.18
C MET A 18 9.51 -5.21 4.24
N LEU A 19 10.35 -5.66 3.29
CA LEU A 19 10.95 -6.99 3.34
C LEU A 19 12.01 -7.09 4.45
N ASP A 20 12.71 -5.99 4.73
CA ASP A 20 13.67 -5.84 5.83
C ASP A 20 13.00 -5.66 7.21
N GLY A 21 11.65 -5.68 7.27
CA GLY A 21 10.89 -5.55 8.52
C GLY A 21 10.86 -4.14 9.12
N ARG A 22 11.44 -3.15 8.46
CA ARG A 22 11.51 -1.74 8.89
C ARG A 22 10.20 -1.00 8.60
N HIS A 23 9.12 -1.46 9.22
CA HIS A 23 7.75 -1.04 8.91
C HIS A 23 7.50 0.47 9.08
N ALA A 24 8.07 1.11 10.11
CA ALA A 24 7.87 2.54 10.37
C ALA A 24 8.44 3.43 9.25
N GLU A 25 9.61 3.05 8.71
CA GLU A 25 10.26 3.80 7.66
C GLU A 25 9.60 3.58 6.30
N ALA A 26 9.11 2.36 6.05
CA ALA A 26 8.26 2.09 4.90
C ALA A 26 6.97 2.93 4.95
N GLU A 27 6.33 3.04 6.12
CA GLU A 27 5.12 3.87 6.29
C GLU A 27 5.40 5.33 5.97
N GLN A 28 6.54 5.87 6.43
CA GLN A 28 6.95 7.24 6.12
C GLN A 28 7.17 7.44 4.61
N LEU A 29 7.90 6.53 3.95
CA LEU A 29 8.17 6.62 2.51
C LEU A 29 6.88 6.56 1.68
N LEU A 30 5.93 5.70 2.07
CA LEU A 30 4.63 5.60 1.41
C LEU A 30 3.79 6.87 1.64
N ALA A 31 3.85 7.47 2.82
CA ALA A 31 3.20 8.74 3.10
C ALA A 31 3.78 9.88 2.26
N GLU A 32 5.11 9.98 2.16
CA GLU A 32 5.79 10.96 1.30
C GLU A 32 5.47 10.73 -0.18
N ALA A 33 5.42 9.47 -0.63
CA ALA A 33 5.02 9.12 -2.00
C ALA A 33 3.61 9.60 -2.34
N LEU A 34 2.66 9.47 -1.41
CA LEU A 34 1.29 9.97 -1.57
C LEU A 34 1.17 11.49 -1.46
N GLN A 35 2.12 12.18 -0.82
CA GLN A 35 2.18 13.65 -0.90
C GLN A 35 2.59 14.12 -2.29
N LEU A 36 3.38 13.32 -3.02
CA LEU A 36 3.83 13.63 -4.37
C LEU A 36 2.79 13.26 -5.43
N ASP A 37 2.17 12.08 -5.29
CA ASP A 37 1.06 11.62 -6.12
C ASP A 37 -0.02 10.96 -5.24
N PRO A 38 -1.05 11.72 -4.84
CA PRO A 38 -2.13 11.21 -4.00
C PRO A 38 -2.94 10.09 -4.65
N HIS A 39 -2.88 9.94 -5.98
CA HIS A 39 -3.68 8.99 -6.74
C HIS A 39 -2.89 7.76 -7.19
N HIS A 40 -1.67 7.61 -6.69
CA HIS A 40 -0.79 6.52 -7.09
C HIS A 40 -1.28 5.17 -6.56
N GLY A 41 -2.02 4.43 -7.39
CA GLY A 41 -2.63 3.15 -7.02
C GLY A 41 -1.64 2.13 -6.42
N GLY A 42 -0.43 2.04 -6.98
CA GLY A 42 0.62 1.15 -6.45
C GLY A 42 1.09 1.50 -5.03
N VAL A 43 1.13 2.79 -4.67
CA VAL A 43 1.55 3.24 -3.34
C VAL A 43 0.43 2.98 -2.32
N LEU A 44 -0.82 3.22 -2.72
CA LEU A 44 -1.99 2.87 -1.92
C LEU A 44 -2.04 1.36 -1.63
N ILE A 45 -1.80 0.53 -2.64
CA ILE A 45 -1.70 -0.93 -2.44
C ILE A 45 -0.57 -1.28 -1.47
N ALA A 46 0.63 -0.74 -1.64
CA ALA A 46 1.75 -1.05 -0.75
C ALA A 46 1.49 -0.61 0.70
N ARG A 47 0.82 0.53 0.92
CA ARG A 47 0.40 0.98 2.25
C ARG A 47 -0.67 0.06 2.85
N GLY A 48 -1.61 -0.41 2.02
CA GLY A 48 -2.57 -1.43 2.42
C GLY A 48 -1.89 -2.74 2.83
N ASP A 49 -0.92 -3.21 2.05
CA ASP A 49 -0.16 -4.43 2.35
C ASP A 49 0.61 -4.29 3.67
N LEU A 50 1.22 -3.13 3.93
CA LEU A 50 1.89 -2.82 5.19
C LEU A 50 0.93 -2.82 6.39
N ARG A 51 -0.21 -2.14 6.25
CA ARG A 51 -1.25 -2.06 7.28
C ARG A 51 -1.85 -3.42 7.60
N ALA A 52 -2.09 -4.25 6.59
CA ALA A 52 -2.56 -5.62 6.76
C ALA A 52 -1.56 -6.45 7.59
N ARG A 53 -0.26 -6.36 7.29
CA ARG A 53 0.81 -7.05 8.06
C ARG A 53 0.88 -6.61 9.52
N GLN A 54 0.50 -5.37 9.82
CA GLN A 54 0.46 -4.83 11.18
C GLN A 54 -0.88 -5.10 11.91
N GLY A 55 -1.80 -5.87 11.31
CA GLY A 55 -3.13 -6.15 11.87
C GLY A 55 -4.14 -5.00 11.72
N ARG A 56 -3.77 -3.90 11.05
CA ARG A 56 -4.63 -2.74 10.77
C ARG A 56 -5.53 -3.02 9.55
N GLN A 57 -6.32 -4.10 9.62
CA GLN A 57 -7.10 -4.61 8.47
C GLN A 57 -8.10 -3.59 7.92
N ALA A 58 -8.78 -2.82 8.77
CA ALA A 58 -9.76 -1.82 8.32
C ALA A 58 -9.10 -0.72 7.48
N GLU A 59 -7.93 -0.23 7.91
CA GLU A 59 -7.15 0.76 7.15
C GLU A 59 -6.60 0.17 5.84
N ALA A 60 -6.21 -1.11 5.85
CA ALA A 60 -5.77 -1.80 4.64
C ALA A 60 -6.90 -1.89 3.59
N VAL A 61 -8.11 -2.27 4.01
CA VAL A 61 -9.29 -2.29 3.12
C VAL A 61 -9.55 -0.91 2.54
N ALA A 62 -9.50 0.14 3.35
CA ALA A 62 -9.71 1.51 2.88
C ALA A 62 -8.69 1.91 1.80
N ASP A 63 -7.41 1.57 1.98
CA ASP A 63 -6.37 1.84 0.99
C ASP A 63 -6.56 1.08 -0.32
N TYR A 64 -6.92 -0.20 -0.25
CA TYR A 64 -7.17 -1.00 -1.44
C TYR A 64 -8.37 -0.48 -2.22
N GLU A 65 -9.44 -0.10 -1.52
CA GLU A 65 -10.63 0.47 -2.15
C GLU A 65 -10.32 1.81 -2.82
N LEU A 66 -9.52 2.66 -2.16
CA LEU A 66 -9.08 3.91 -2.76
C LEU A 66 -8.21 3.66 -4.01
N ALA A 67 -7.29 2.70 -3.96
CA ALA A 67 -6.47 2.32 -5.11
C ALA A 67 -7.33 1.88 -6.31
N ARG A 68 -8.36 1.06 -6.04
CA ARG A 68 -9.32 0.59 -7.05
C ARG A 68 -10.15 1.72 -7.65
N GLN A 69 -10.51 2.73 -6.85
CA GLN A 69 -11.28 3.89 -7.32
C GLN A 69 -10.43 4.83 -8.19
N LEU A 70 -9.19 5.08 -7.79
CA LEU A 70 -8.32 6.08 -8.43
C LEU A 70 -7.55 5.54 -9.64
N ASP A 71 -7.16 4.26 -9.63
CA ASP A 71 -6.45 3.60 -10.73
C ASP A 71 -7.03 2.21 -11.03
N PRO A 72 -8.30 2.13 -11.49
CA PRO A 72 -9.00 0.87 -11.67
C PRO A 72 -8.32 -0.05 -12.69
N TYR A 73 -7.72 0.51 -13.75
CA TYR A 73 -7.13 -0.29 -14.83
C TYR A 73 -5.89 -1.06 -14.38
N ARG A 74 -5.06 -0.48 -13.50
CA ARG A 74 -3.83 -1.16 -13.03
C ARG A 74 -4.05 -1.94 -11.74
N THR A 75 -5.00 -1.55 -10.90
CA THR A 75 -5.09 -2.07 -9.53
C THR A 75 -6.20 -3.09 -9.31
N THR A 76 -7.24 -3.15 -10.14
CA THR A 76 -8.46 -3.93 -9.84
C THR A 76 -8.18 -5.40 -9.52
N THR A 77 -7.44 -6.13 -10.36
CA THR A 77 -7.15 -7.55 -10.13
C THR A 77 -6.35 -7.76 -8.85
N VAL A 78 -5.37 -6.89 -8.63
CA VAL A 78 -4.45 -6.88 -7.50
C VAL A 78 -5.22 -6.62 -6.20
N VAL A 79 -6.06 -5.58 -6.16
CA VAL A 79 -6.93 -5.22 -5.02
C VAL A 79 -7.93 -6.33 -4.71
N ARG A 80 -8.61 -6.90 -5.71
CA ARG A 80 -9.59 -7.97 -5.48
C ARG A 80 -8.99 -9.17 -4.76
N ASN A 81 -7.76 -9.56 -5.11
CA ASN A 81 -7.08 -10.67 -4.45
C ASN A 81 -6.75 -10.35 -2.99
N ARG A 82 -6.33 -9.11 -2.69
CA ARG A 82 -5.97 -8.66 -1.33
C ARG A 82 -7.18 -8.58 -0.41
N LEU A 83 -8.29 -8.03 -0.91
CA LEU A 83 -9.56 -7.99 -0.18
C LEU A 83 -10.07 -9.41 0.12
N ALA A 84 -10.05 -10.30 -0.89
CA ALA A 84 -10.46 -11.68 -0.70
C ALA A 84 -9.58 -12.43 0.33
N GLN A 85 -8.28 -12.12 0.41
CA GLN A 85 -7.38 -12.68 1.40
C GLN A 85 -7.73 -12.21 2.82
N LEU A 86 -8.01 -10.91 3.00
CA LEU A 86 -8.41 -10.36 4.29
C LEU A 86 -9.73 -10.96 4.78
N ASP A 87 -10.71 -11.13 3.89
CA ASP A 87 -11.99 -11.75 4.24
C ASP A 87 -11.81 -13.19 4.71
N ARG A 88 -10.96 -13.98 4.03
CA ARG A 88 -10.65 -15.36 4.45
C ARG A 88 -10.05 -15.41 5.86
N THR A 89 -9.11 -14.52 6.17
CA THR A 89 -8.48 -14.46 7.50
C THR A 89 -9.43 -14.03 8.61
N ARG A 90 -10.53 -13.35 8.30
CA ARG A 90 -11.60 -13.04 9.27
C ARG A 90 -12.51 -14.23 9.56
N THR A 91 -12.63 -15.17 8.63
CA THR A 91 -13.56 -16.30 8.72
C THR A 91 -12.95 -17.58 9.28
N THR A 92 -11.63 -17.65 9.45
CA THR A 92 -10.95 -18.75 10.13
C THR A 92 -11.00 -18.54 11.66
N PRO A 93 -11.65 -19.43 12.42
CA PRO A 93 -11.78 -19.33 13.89
C PRO A 93 -10.47 -19.58 14.62
#